data_AF-A0A7X7BAG5-F1
#
_entry.id   AF-A0A7X7BAG5-F1
#
_cell.length_a   1.000
_cell.length_b   1.000
_cell.length_c   1.000
_cell.angle_alpha   90.00
_cell.angle_beta   90.00
_cell.angle_gamma   90.00
#
_symmetry.space_group_name_H-M   'P 1'
#
loop_
_entity.id
_entity.type
_entity.pdbx_description
1 polymer ?
#
loop_
_entity_poly.entity_id
_entity_poly.type
_entity_poly.pdbx_seq_one_letter_code
_entity_poly.pdbx_strand_id
1 'polypeptide(L)'
;MTAWTITKDHIAEPGDPPATNTNAHGMTGPHTATLTAKQIIDHPDAKRFRLLDDDGEIYYEGRLISDDVFAPLDDFGEPNAGCTGIQIFEDGQWKHL
;
A
#
# COMPACT_ATOMS: atom_id res chain seq x y z
N MET A 1 0.90 13.81 -8.95
CA MET A 1 -0.22 13.36 -8.09
C MET A 1 0.29 12.15 -7.34
N THR A 2 -0.06 12.05 -6.07
CA THR A 2 0.28 10.88 -5.24
C THR A 2 -1.04 10.27 -4.79
N ALA A 3 -1.24 9.00 -5.12
CA ALA A 3 -2.40 8.24 -4.68
C ALA A 3 -2.02 6.76 -4.56
N TRP A 4 -2.41 6.11 -3.48
CA TRP A 4 -2.18 4.70 -3.25
C TRP A 4 -3.43 4.02 -2.68
N THR A 5 -3.54 2.72 -2.89
CA THR A 5 -4.54 1.89 -2.21
C THR A 5 -3.97 0.55 -1.80
N ILE A 6 -4.36 0.08 -0.62
CA ILE A 6 -4.05 -1.27 -0.14
C ILE A 6 -5.06 -2.25 -0.76
N THR A 7 -4.56 -3.21 -1.51
CA THR A 7 -5.33 -4.26 -2.19
C THR A 7 -5.38 -5.56 -1.40
N LYS A 8 -4.43 -5.78 -0.50
CA LYS A 8 -4.42 -6.91 0.42
C LYS A 8 -3.76 -6.51 1.73
N ASP A 9 -4.43 -6.88 2.82
CA ASP A 9 -3.92 -6.84 4.18
C ASP A 9 -3.70 -8.29 4.62
N HIS A 10 -2.46 -8.63 4.98
CA HIS A 10 -2.10 -9.98 5.42
C HIS A 10 -2.18 -10.15 6.94
N ILE A 11 -2.33 -9.06 7.69
CA ILE A 11 -2.36 -9.07 9.16
C ILE A 11 -3.78 -8.85 9.73
N ALA A 12 -4.76 -8.54 8.88
CA ALA A 12 -6.17 -8.46 9.25
C ALA A 12 -6.72 -9.80 9.78
N GLU A 13 -7.51 -9.76 10.86
CA GLU A 13 -8.15 -10.94 11.41
C GLU A 13 -9.50 -11.22 10.73
N PRO A 14 -9.96 -12.50 10.72
CA PRO A 14 -11.28 -12.83 10.22
C PRO A 14 -12.38 -12.06 10.94
N GLY A 15 -13.12 -11.23 10.20
CA GLY A 15 -14.22 -10.42 10.72
C GLY A 15 -13.91 -8.94 10.85
N ASP A 16 -12.65 -8.52 10.67
CA ASP A 16 -12.29 -7.11 10.67
C ASP A 16 -12.92 -6.36 9.49
N PRO A 17 -13.55 -5.20 9.75
CA PRO A 17 -14.19 -4.41 8.70
C PRO A 17 -13.14 -3.77 7.76
N PRO A 18 -13.30 -3.90 6.43
CA PRO A 18 -12.35 -3.35 5.48
C PRO A 18 -12.31 -1.82 5.50
N ALA A 19 -11.27 -1.24 4.91
CA ALA A 19 -10.98 0.20 4.90
C ALA A 19 -10.89 0.81 6.32
N THR A 20 -10.34 0.05 7.27
CA THR A 20 -10.03 0.51 8.63
C THR A 20 -8.57 0.20 8.97
N ASN A 21 -8.10 0.65 10.14
CA ASN A 21 -6.73 0.38 10.58
C ASN A 21 -6.49 -1.10 10.93
N THR A 22 -7.53 -1.87 11.25
CA THR A 22 -7.43 -3.32 11.55
C THR A 22 -7.63 -4.19 10.31
N ASN A 23 -8.21 -3.64 9.24
CA ASN A 23 -8.22 -4.26 7.92
C ASN A 23 -8.16 -3.16 6.86
N ALA A 24 -6.95 -2.95 6.36
CA ALA A 24 -6.64 -1.88 5.44
C ALA A 24 -7.04 -2.18 4.00
N HIS A 25 -7.67 -3.33 3.71
CA HIS A 25 -8.15 -3.63 2.35
C HIS A 25 -9.11 -2.53 1.85
N GLY A 26 -8.75 -1.89 0.74
CA GLY A 26 -9.49 -0.78 0.15
C GLY A 26 -9.17 0.59 0.74
N MET A 27 -8.29 0.67 1.74
CA MET A 27 -7.77 1.94 2.26
C MET A 27 -7.07 2.70 1.13
N THR A 28 -7.23 4.02 1.13
CA THR A 28 -6.61 4.92 0.15
C THR A 28 -5.86 6.03 0.86
N GLY A 29 -4.73 6.43 0.33
CA GLY A 29 -4.01 7.60 0.79
C GLY A 29 -3.23 8.32 -0.31
N PRO A 30 -2.60 9.46 0.00
CA PRO A 30 -2.80 10.23 1.22
C PRO A 30 -4.24 10.73 1.37
N HIS A 31 -4.62 11.23 2.55
CA HIS A 31 -6.00 11.70 2.78
C HIS A 31 -6.46 12.77 1.76
N THR A 32 -5.52 13.46 1.10
CA THR A 32 -5.75 14.44 0.05
C THR A 32 -5.99 13.82 -1.34
N ALA A 33 -5.74 12.52 -1.51
CA ALA A 33 -6.01 11.81 -2.74
C ALA A 33 -7.52 11.82 -3.04
N THR A 34 -7.85 12.17 -4.28
CA THR A 34 -9.25 12.27 -4.73
C THR A 34 -9.71 11.04 -5.50
N LEU A 35 -8.81 10.12 -5.82
CA LEU A 35 -9.10 8.88 -6.54
C LEU A 35 -9.60 7.81 -5.56
N THR A 36 -10.63 7.09 -5.98
CA THR A 36 -11.08 5.88 -5.29
C THR A 36 -10.09 4.73 -5.47
N ALA A 37 -10.14 3.72 -4.59
CA ALA A 37 -9.32 2.51 -4.72
C ALA A 37 -9.42 1.88 -6.11
N LYS A 38 -10.63 1.78 -6.67
CA LYS A 38 -10.85 1.26 -8.02
C LYS A 38 -10.15 2.10 -9.09
N GLN A 39 -10.25 3.43 -9.02
CA GLN A 39 -9.58 4.30 -9.97
C GLN A 39 -8.06 4.19 -9.88
N ILE A 40 -7.52 4.00 -8.67
CA ILE A 40 -6.08 3.78 -8.47
C ILE A 40 -5.65 2.44 -9.07
N ILE A 41 -6.41 1.37 -8.83
CA ILE A 41 -6.11 0.02 -9.35
C ILE A 41 -6.12 0.00 -10.89
N ASP A 42 -7.08 0.66 -11.51
CA ASP A 42 -7.27 0.66 -12.95
C ASP A 42 -6.42 1.72 -13.68
N HIS A 43 -5.66 2.54 -12.95
CA HIS A 43 -4.86 3.61 -13.54
C HIS A 43 -3.68 3.04 -14.36
N PRO A 44 -3.41 3.54 -15.57
CA PRO A 44 -2.35 3.01 -16.44
C PRO A 44 -0.95 3.10 -15.81
N ASP A 45 -0.70 4.15 -15.02
CA ASP A 45 0.59 4.36 -14.36
C ASP A 45 0.70 3.68 -12.98
N ALA A 46 -0.29 2.90 -12.56
CA ALA A 46 -0.29 2.28 -11.25
C ALA A 46 0.74 1.17 -11.12
N LYS A 47 1.75 1.39 -10.28
CA LYS A 47 2.75 0.39 -9.89
C LYS A 47 2.22 -0.48 -8.76
N ARG A 48 2.68 -1.73 -8.67
CA ARG A 48 2.44 -2.56 -7.48
C ARG A 48 3.47 -2.23 -6.42
N PHE A 49 3.03 -2.20 -5.17
CA PHE A 49 3.91 -2.12 -4.02
C PHE A 49 3.62 -3.23 -3.01
N ARG A 50 4.60 -3.50 -2.14
CA ARG A 50 4.48 -4.28 -0.91
C ARG A 50 5.08 -3.50 0.23
N LEU A 51 4.46 -3.56 1.40
CA LEU A 51 5.02 -3.03 2.65
C LEU A 51 5.41 -4.22 3.53
N LEU A 52 6.57 -4.13 4.14
CA LEU A 52 7.19 -5.21 4.88
C LEU A 52 7.57 -4.74 6.28
N ASP A 53 7.54 -5.64 7.25
CA ASP A 53 8.14 -5.42 8.57
C ASP A 53 9.68 -5.52 8.54
N ASP A 54 10.31 -5.45 9.71
CA ASP A 54 11.76 -5.55 9.88
C ASP A 54 12.35 -6.94 9.63
N ASP A 55 11.53 -7.99 9.72
CA ASP A 55 11.91 -9.36 9.38
C ASP A 55 11.67 -9.69 7.89
N GLY A 56 11.05 -8.79 7.14
CA GLY A 56 10.74 -8.94 5.71
C GLY A 56 9.43 -9.70 5.44
N GLU A 57 8.55 -9.83 6.42
CA GLU A 57 7.19 -10.33 6.24
C GLU A 57 6.34 -9.26 5.54
N ILE A 58 5.53 -9.68 4.57
CA ILE A 58 4.68 -8.76 3.80
C ILE A 58 3.40 -8.51 4.60
N TYR A 59 3.21 -7.28 5.08
CA TYR A 59 1.98 -6.88 5.77
C TYR A 59 0.92 -6.42 4.78
N TYR A 60 1.31 -5.65 3.76
CA TYR A 60 0.38 -5.06 2.81
C TYR A 60 0.84 -5.22 1.37
N GLU A 61 -0.11 -5.38 0.45
CA GLU A 61 0.11 -5.25 -0.99
C GLU A 61 -0.83 -4.20 -1.56
N GLY A 62 -0.38 -3.40 -2.53
CA GLY A 62 -1.20 -2.33 -3.05
C GLY A 62 -0.81 -1.80 -4.43
N ARG A 63 -1.48 -0.72 -4.81
CA ARG A 63 -1.28 0.04 -6.06
C ARG A 63 -0.94 1.48 -5.75
N LEU A 64 0.05 2.02 -6.44
CA LEU A 64 0.56 3.39 -6.24
C LEU A 64 0.67 4.11 -7.58
N ILE A 65 0.24 5.37 -7.60
CA ILE A 65 0.47 6.35 -8.67
C ILE A 65 1.24 7.51 -8.02
N SER A 66 2.57 7.49 -8.13
CA SER A 66 3.44 8.52 -7.57
C SER A 66 4.87 8.31 -8.03
N ASP A 67 5.64 9.41 -8.10
CA ASP A 67 7.10 9.36 -8.19
C ASP A 67 7.73 9.18 -6.80
N ASP A 68 7.05 9.67 -5.75
CA ASP A 68 7.38 9.35 -4.38
C ASP A 68 6.83 7.96 -4.04
N VAL A 69 7.72 6.98 -4.12
CA VAL A 69 7.41 5.57 -3.90
C VAL A 69 7.24 5.21 -2.43
N PHE A 70 7.78 6.00 -1.52
CA PHE A 70 7.71 5.76 -0.07
C PHE A 70 6.39 6.23 0.54
N ALA A 71 5.61 7.03 -0.19
CA ALA A 71 4.32 7.54 0.27
C ALA A 71 3.43 6.52 1.03
N PRO A 72 3.14 5.30 0.55
CA PRO A 72 2.32 4.34 1.31
C PRO A 72 3.01 3.80 2.58
N LEU A 73 4.34 3.77 2.63
CA LEU A 73 5.10 3.40 3.83
C LEU A 73 5.00 4.52 4.86
N ASP A 74 5.38 5.73 4.48
CA ASP A 74 5.47 6.89 5.38
C ASP A 74 4.09 7.35 5.90
N ASP A 75 3.07 7.29 5.03
CA ASP A 75 1.71 7.77 5.31
C ASP A 75 0.88 6.77 6.12
N PHE A 76 1.15 5.46 5.99
CA PHE A 76 0.33 4.43 6.62
C PHE A 76 1.12 3.23 7.15
N GLY A 77 1.99 2.61 6.36
CA GLY A 77 2.67 1.37 6.74
C GLY A 77 3.43 1.47 8.06
N GLU A 78 4.37 2.41 8.14
CA GLU A 78 5.17 2.68 9.34
C GLU A 78 4.29 3.10 10.53
N PRO A 79 3.42 4.13 10.43
CA PRO A 79 2.64 4.58 11.59
C PRO A 79 1.53 3.62 12.03
N ASN A 80 0.93 2.83 11.13
CA ASN A 80 -0.18 1.94 11.47
C ASN A 80 0.30 0.59 12.02
N ALA A 81 1.34 0.00 11.42
CA ALA A 81 1.74 -1.38 11.69
C ALA A 81 3.26 -1.57 11.84
N GLY A 82 4.05 -0.51 11.84
CA GLY A 82 5.50 -0.61 12.01
C GLY A 82 6.22 -1.25 10.83
N CYS A 83 5.67 -1.13 9.61
CA CYS A 83 6.42 -1.52 8.41
C CYS A 83 7.72 -0.71 8.34
N THR A 84 8.81 -1.35 7.92
CA THR A 84 10.13 -0.73 7.80
C THR A 84 10.70 -0.79 6.39
N GLY A 85 10.05 -1.54 5.48
CA GLY A 85 10.50 -1.70 4.12
C GLY A 85 9.36 -1.56 3.11
N ILE A 86 9.74 -1.17 1.89
CA ILE A 86 8.87 -1.14 0.74
C ILE A 86 9.51 -1.83 -0.46
N GLN A 87 8.72 -2.59 -1.21
CA GLN A 87 9.13 -3.12 -2.50
C GLN A 87 8.21 -2.61 -3.60
N ILE A 88 8.78 -2.19 -4.73
CA ILE A 88 8.03 -1.80 -5.93
C ILE A 88 8.25 -2.86 -7.01
N PHE A 89 7.17 -3.28 -7.68
CA PHE A 89 7.28 -4.21 -8.80
C PHE A 89 7.59 -3.45 -10.09
N GLU A 90 8.77 -3.68 -10.64
CA GLU A 90 9.24 -3.08 -11.90
C GLU A 90 10.02 -4.12 -12.70
N ASP A 91 9.92 -4.06 -14.03
CA ASP A 91 10.70 -4.93 -14.93
C ASP A 91 10.58 -6.44 -14.62
N GLY A 92 9.42 -6.87 -14.13
CA GLY A 92 9.16 -8.28 -13.81
C GLY A 92 9.67 -8.74 -12.44
N GLN A 93 10.21 -7.84 -11.62
CA GLN A 93 10.81 -8.16 -10.33
C GLN A 93 10.39 -7.20 -9.21
N TRP A 94 10.46 -7.67 -7.97
CA TRP A 94 10.31 -6.80 -6.80
C TRP A 94 11.67 -6.17 -6.48
N LYS A 95 11.71 -4.84 -6.47
CA LYS A 95 12.87 -4.05 -6.05
C LYS A 95 12.60 -3.52 -4.64
N HIS A 96 13.43 -3.93 -3.68
CA HIS A 96 13.46 -3.35 -2.34
C HIS A 96 14.17 -2.00 -2.41
N LEU A 97 13.61 -0.99 -1.75
CA LEU A 97 14.11 0.40 -1.79
C LEU A 97 14.44 0.91 -0.39
#